data_AF-A0A7G9YQG8-F1
#
_entry.id   AF-A0A7G9YQG8-F1
#
_cell.length_a   1.000
_cell.length_b   1.000
_cell.length_c   1.000
_cell.angle_alpha   90.00
_cell.angle_beta   90.00
_cell.angle_gamma   90.00
#
_symmetry.space_group_name_H-M   'P 1'
#
loop_
_entity.id
_entity.type
_entity.pdbx_description
1 polymer ?
#
loop_
_entity_poly.entity_id
_entity_poly.type
_entity_poly.pdbx_seq_one_letter_code
_entity_poly.pdbx_strand_id
1 'polypeptide(L)'
;MFFGREFDCVTGFMIGPIQPFNKDIWATILRESTKVVRTGGTLIFTFYAACELEFAAEVFGCCGVSGRGFENLPDLPDIGYDRWAYIGSV
;
A
#
# COMPACT_ATOMS: atom_id res chain seq x y z
N MET A 1 -8.92 -20.84 -1.42
CA MET A 1 -8.08 -19.70 -1.84
C MET A 1 -8.82 -19.07 -3.02
N PHE A 2 -9.28 -17.82 -2.89
CA PHE A 2 -10.30 -17.30 -3.82
C PHE A 2 -9.75 -16.65 -5.09
N PHE A 3 -8.45 -16.36 -5.20
CA PHE A 3 -7.82 -15.92 -6.45
C PHE A 3 -6.33 -16.33 -6.47
N GLY A 4 -5.83 -16.80 -7.61
CA GLY A 4 -4.39 -16.93 -7.87
C GLY A 4 -3.74 -15.56 -8.15
N ARG A 5 -2.51 -15.59 -8.69
CA ARG A 5 -1.80 -14.42 -9.22
C ARG A 5 -2.45 -13.92 -10.53
N GLU A 6 -3.67 -13.42 -10.43
CA GLU A 6 -4.57 -13.18 -11.57
C GLU A 6 -4.77 -11.70 -11.88
N PHE A 7 -4.52 -10.81 -10.91
CA PHE A 7 -4.79 -9.38 -11.09
C PHE A 7 -3.59 -8.65 -11.70
N ASP A 8 -3.81 -7.89 -12.78
CA ASP A 8 -2.82 -6.97 -13.33
C ASP A 8 -2.48 -5.83 -12.36
N CYS A 9 -3.46 -5.40 -11.55
CA CYS A 9 -3.31 -4.30 -10.61
C CYS A 9 -4.16 -4.54 -9.36
N VAL A 10 -3.60 -4.22 -8.19
CA VAL A 10 -4.32 -4.18 -6.91
C VAL A 10 -4.16 -2.77 -6.34
N THR A 11 -5.28 -2.15 -5.97
CA THR A 11 -5.30 -0.81 -5.40
C THR A 11 -5.92 -0.83 -4.00
N GLY A 12 -5.29 -0.13 -3.05
CA GLY A 12 -5.79 0.04 -1.69
C GLY A 12 -5.87 1.52 -1.32
N PHE A 13 -7.07 2.00 -1.06
CA PHE A 13 -7.30 3.37 -0.58
C PHE A 13 -7.61 3.33 0.90
N MET A 14 -6.86 4.09 1.69
CA MET A 14 -7.01 4.08 3.14
C MET A 14 -8.13 5.03 3.54
N ILE A 15 -8.98 4.58 4.46
CA ILE A 15 -9.95 5.43 5.12
C ILE A 15 -9.55 5.47 6.59
N GLY A 16 -8.85 6.54 6.96
CA GLY A 16 -8.30 6.72 8.30
C GLY A 16 -6.92 6.07 8.50
N PRO A 17 -6.25 6.39 9.62
CA PRO A 17 -4.87 6.01 9.84
C PRO A 17 -4.69 4.55 10.27
N ILE A 18 -3.52 3.99 9.96
CA ILE A 18 -2.98 2.77 10.55
C ILE A 18 -2.61 3.09 12.01
N GLN A 19 -3.35 2.49 12.93
CA GLN A 19 -3.18 2.66 14.36
C GLN A 19 -2.40 1.47 14.94
N PRO A 20 -1.71 1.64 16.09
CA PRO A 20 -0.90 0.57 16.66
C PRO A 20 -1.65 -0.76 16.85
N PHE A 21 -2.94 -0.71 17.21
CA PHE A 21 -3.75 -1.91 17.44
C PHE A 21 -4.22 -2.62 16.17
N ASN A 22 -4.21 -1.96 15.01
CA ASN A 22 -4.64 -2.56 13.73
C ASN A 22 -3.47 -2.81 12.77
N LYS A 23 -2.24 -2.50 13.18
CA LYS A 23 -1.03 -2.61 12.37
C LYS A 23 -0.81 -4.03 11.82
N ASP A 24 -1.06 -5.06 12.62
CA ASP A 24 -0.89 -6.46 12.20
C ASP A 24 -1.94 -6.90 11.15
N ILE A 25 -3.16 -6.36 11.26
CA ILE A 25 -4.22 -6.58 10.28
C ILE A 25 -3.81 -5.95 8.95
N TRP A 26 -3.31 -4.71 8.97
CA TRP A 26 -2.79 -4.05 7.77
C TRP A 26 -1.60 -4.78 7.16
N ALA A 27 -0.66 -5.25 7.98
CA ALA A 27 0.46 -6.07 7.49
C ALA A 27 -0.06 -7.32 6.75
N THR A 28 -1.14 -7.94 7.26
CA THR A 28 -1.77 -9.11 6.62
C THR A 28 -2.40 -8.73 5.29
N ILE A 29 -3.19 -7.64 5.25
CA ILE A 29 -3.82 -7.15 4.01
C ILE A 29 -2.78 -6.86 2.93
N LEU A 30 -1.71 -6.15 3.28
CA LEU A 30 -0.63 -5.82 2.34
C LEU A 30 0.04 -7.10 1.81
N ARG A 31 0.33 -8.08 2.67
CA ARG A 31 0.91 -9.37 2.25
C ARG A 31 -0.02 -10.19 1.36
N GLU A 32 -1.31 -10.26 1.67
CA GLU A 32 -2.25 -10.98 0.82
C GLU A 32 -2.43 -10.30 -0.54
N SER A 33 -2.32 -8.97 -0.59
CA SER A 33 -2.35 -8.21 -1.84
C SER A 33 -1.22 -8.60 -2.81
N THR A 34 -0.03 -8.91 -2.29
CA THR A 34 1.10 -9.37 -3.12
C THR A 34 0.92 -10.79 -3.68
N LYS A 35 0.04 -11.60 -3.07
CA LYS A 35 -0.23 -12.98 -3.51
C LYS A 35 -1.24 -13.05 -4.65
N VAL A 36 -2.10 -12.05 -4.77
CA VAL A 36 -3.17 -12.01 -5.78
C VAL A 36 -2.78 -11.21 -7.03
N VAL A 37 -1.83 -10.28 -6.91
CA VAL A 37 -1.27 -9.57 -8.08
C VAL A 37 -0.35 -10.50 -8.87
N ARG A 38 -0.46 -10.47 -10.20
CA ARG A 38 0.40 -11.27 -11.07
C ARG A 38 1.85 -10.79 -11.05
N THR A 39 2.78 -11.65 -11.45
CA THR A 39 4.17 -11.24 -11.68
C THR A 39 4.22 -10.14 -12.75
N GLY A 40 4.96 -9.07 -12.47
CA GLY A 40 4.98 -7.84 -13.28
C GLY A 40 3.69 -7.02 -13.24
N GLY A 41 2.74 -7.37 -12.36
CA GLY A 41 1.57 -6.55 -12.07
C GLY A 41 1.90 -5.44 -11.05
N THR A 42 0.96 -4.54 -10.84
CA THR A 42 1.16 -3.31 -10.06
C THR A 42 0.38 -3.31 -8.74
N LEU A 43 1.01 -2.81 -7.69
CA LEU A 43 0.39 -2.51 -6.40
C LEU A 43 0.36 -0.99 -6.23
N ILE A 44 -0.81 -0.44 -5.93
CA ILE A 44 -1.00 0.99 -5.68
C ILE A 44 -1.67 1.15 -4.32
N PHE A 45 -1.04 1.84 -3.38
CA PHE A 45 -1.64 2.09 -2.07
C PHE A 45 -1.49 3.56 -1.70
N THR A 46 -2.53 4.15 -1.12
CA THR A 46 -2.47 5.52 -0.61
C THR A 46 -2.43 5.52 0.92
N PHE A 47 -1.81 6.53 1.53
CA PHE A 47 -1.67 6.65 2.98
C PHE A 47 -1.74 8.12 3.42
N TYR A 48 -2.15 8.35 4.66
CA TYR A 48 -2.28 9.70 5.21
C TYR A 48 -0.92 10.28 5.64
N ALA A 49 -0.04 9.45 6.20
CA ALA A 49 1.24 9.85 6.76
C ALA A 49 2.43 9.05 6.18
N ALA A 50 3.61 9.68 6.19
CA ALA A 50 4.85 9.08 5.68
C ALA A 50 5.20 7.76 6.38
N CYS A 51 5.02 7.69 7.71
CA CYS A 51 5.33 6.50 8.49
C CYS A 51 4.47 5.28 8.11
N GLU A 52 3.26 5.49 7.61
CA GLU A 52 2.39 4.43 7.11
C GLU A 52 2.91 3.88 5.78
N LEU A 53 3.38 4.76 4.90
CA LEU A 53 4.03 4.37 3.66
C LEU A 53 5.34 3.60 3.93
N GLU A 54 6.16 4.06 4.88
CA GLU A 54 7.41 3.37 5.26
C GLU A 54 7.11 1.97 5.79
N PHE A 55 6.11 1.84 6.67
CA PHE A 55 5.64 0.55 7.15
C PHE A 55 5.16 -0.36 6.00
N ALA A 56 4.38 0.17 5.07
CA ALA A 56 3.91 -0.61 3.93
C ALA A 56 5.06 -1.03 3.01
N ALA A 57 6.01 -0.13 2.75
CA ALA A 57 7.20 -0.40 1.95
C ALA A 57 8.07 -1.52 2.56
N GLU A 58 8.22 -1.55 3.88
CA GLU A 58 8.91 -2.64 4.60
C GLU A 58 8.18 -3.97 4.40
N VAL A 59 6.86 -4.01 4.62
CA VAL A 59 6.05 -5.22 4.44
C VAL A 59 6.12 -5.73 3.00
N PHE A 60 6.01 -4.83 2.02
CA PHE A 60 6.14 -5.15 0.60
C PHE A 60 7.53 -5.64 0.24
N GLY A 61 8.59 -5.02 0.77
CA GLY A 61 9.98 -5.46 0.58
C GLY A 61 10.22 -6.88 1.09
N CYS A 62 9.66 -7.25 2.26
CA CYS A 62 9.70 -8.62 2.76
C CYS A 62 8.98 -9.64 1.85
N CYS A 63 8.10 -9.18 0.96
CA CYS A 63 7.40 -10.01 -0.02
C CYS A 63 8.04 -9.99 -1.43
N GLY A 64 9.21 -9.36 -1.59
CA GLY A 64 9.90 -9.27 -2.88
C GLY A 64 9.32 -8.20 -3.82
N VAL A 65 8.46 -7.32 -3.34
CA VAL A 65 7.95 -6.19 -4.12
C VAL A 65 8.98 -5.07 -4.12
N SER A 66 9.27 -4.54 -5.31
CA SER A 66 10.04 -3.32 -5.47
C SER A 66 9.12 -2.18 -5.87
N GLY A 67 9.28 -1.00 -5.25
CA GLY A 67 8.39 0.12 -5.49
C GLY A 67 8.96 1.45 -5.01
N ARG A 68 8.18 2.51 -5.20
CA ARG A 68 8.53 3.89 -4.84
C ARG A 68 7.36 4.57 -4.13
N GLY A 69 7.70 5.41 -3.17
CA GLY A 69 6.77 6.32 -2.52
C GLY A 69 6.73 7.69 -3.20
N PHE A 70 5.56 8.29 -3.22
CA PHE A 70 5.29 9.61 -3.76
C PHE A 70 4.52 10.40 -2.71
N GLU A 71 4.95 11.64 -2.48
CA GLU A 71 4.22 12.60 -1.67
C GLU A 71 3.38 13.48 -2.58
N ASN A 72 2.11 13.64 -2.23
CA ASN A 72 1.21 14.63 -2.79
C ASN A 72 1.22 15.84 -1.86
N LEU A 73 1.85 16.92 -2.32
CA LEU A 73 1.86 18.21 -1.62
C LEU A 73 0.70 19.05 -2.18
N PRO A 74 -0.46 19.11 -1.50
CA PRO A 74 -1.56 19.92 -2.00
C PRO A 74 -1.23 21.41 -1.89
N ASP A 75 -1.67 22.18 -2.89
CA ASP A 75 -1.69 23.66 -2.83
C ASP A 75 -2.72 24.19 -1.80
N LEU A 76 -3.52 23.29 -1.22
CA LEU A 76 -4.62 23.56 -0.30
C LEU A 76 -4.29 23.02 1.11
N PRO A 77 -4.90 23.59 2.16
CA PRO A 77 -4.71 23.12 3.54
C PRO A 77 -5.10 21.64 3.70
N ASP A 78 -4.49 20.97 4.68
CA ASP A 78 -4.76 19.55 4.99
C ASP A 78 -6.24 19.32 5.30
N ILE A 79 -6.94 18.67 4.36
CA ILE A 79 -8.37 18.36 4.43
C ILE A 79 -8.63 16.91 4.88
N GLY A 80 -7.60 16.19 5.37
CA GLY A 80 -7.76 14.85 5.92
C GLY A 80 -7.77 13.71 4.88
N TYR A 81 -7.27 13.97 3.67
CA TYR A 81 -7.08 12.93 2.64
C TYR A 81 -5.67 12.34 2.65
N ASP A 82 -5.53 11.19 2.01
CA ASP A 82 -4.24 10.55 1.80
C ASP A 82 -3.26 11.47 1.06
N ARG A 83 -2.05 11.60 1.62
CA ARG A 83 -0.96 12.43 1.09
C ARG A 83 0.14 11.61 0.46
N TRP A 84 0.20 10.31 0.71
CA TRP A 84 1.28 9.46 0.28
C TRP A 84 0.73 8.38 -0.63
N ALA A 85 1.48 8.03 -1.66
CA ALA A 85 1.17 6.92 -2.55
C ALA A 85 2.38 6.01 -2.69
N TYR A 86 2.19 4.71 -2.56
CA TYR A 86 3.16 3.69 -2.90
C TYR A 86 2.77 3.05 -4.23
N ILE A 87 3.71 2.95 -5.16
CA ILE A 87 3.55 2.20 -6.41
C ILE A 87 4.67 1.17 -6.51
N GLY A 88 4.32 -0.11 -6.61
CA GLY A 88 5.28 -1.21 -6.70
C GLY A 88 4.86 -2.32 -7.64
N SER A 89 5.78 -3.24 -7.90
CA SER A 89 5.55 -4.43 -8.73
C SER A 89 6.17 -5.68 -8.12
N VAL A 90 5.49 -6.82 -8.29
CA VAL A 90 5.94 -8.17 -7.90
C VAL A 90 6.85 -8.78 -8.97
#